data_AF-A0AAD1VSL3-F1
#
_entry.id   AF-A0AAD1VSL3-F1
#
_cell.length_a   1.000
_cell.length_b   1.000
_cell.length_c   1.000
_cell.angle_alpha   90.00
_cell.angle_beta   90.00
_cell.angle_gamma   90.00
#
_symmetry.space_group_name_H-M   'P 1'
#
loop_
_entity.id
_entity.type
_entity.pdbx_description
1 polymer ?
#
loop_
_entity_poly.entity_id
_entity_poly.type
_entity_poly.pdbx_seq_one_letter_code
_entity_poly.pdbx_strand_id
1 'polypeptide(L)'
;MVVVEIDIVFNGVGLGVEILNIVVSNVVIIAGAVVSNVVIISEAVVSVVIIGGAVVSNVVIIAGAVVSNVVIIAGAVVSNVVIIAGAVVSNVVIKAGAVVSNVVIIAGAVVSNVVIIAGAVVSNVVIIAEAVVSVVIIAGAEVSNVVIIAGAVVSNVVIIAEAVVSVVIIGGAVVSNVVRIFGAVVSNVVSISGVVVSNVVSIDSSFRLPVVLRLVSDAVTSSVVNGSIKPV
;
A
#
# COMPACT_ATOMS: atom_id res chain seq x y z
N MET A 1 -28.67 -14.71 4.42
CA MET A 1 -27.40 -13.97 4.62
C MET A 1 -27.55 -13.20 5.91
N VAL A 2 -26.92 -13.64 6.99
CA VAL A 2 -26.93 -12.88 8.25
C VAL A 2 -25.81 -11.85 8.12
N VAL A 3 -26.16 -10.57 8.11
CA VAL A 3 -25.21 -9.48 8.18
C VAL A 3 -24.89 -9.27 9.66
N VAL A 4 -23.66 -9.56 10.06
CA VAL A 4 -23.19 -9.26 11.41
C VAL A 4 -22.36 -7.98 11.33
N GLU A 5 -22.77 -6.98 12.11
CA GLU A 5 -22.00 -5.77 12.39
C GLU A 5 -21.38 -5.93 13.79
N ILE A 6 -20.07 -5.75 13.88
CA ILE A 6 -19.33 -5.90 15.13
C ILE A 6 -18.63 -4.58 15.44
N ASP A 7 -19.15 -3.87 16.43
CA ASP A 7 -18.53 -2.67 17.00
C ASP A 7 -17.84 -3.02 18.32
N ILE A 8 -16.52 -2.87 18.37
CA ILE A 8 -15.72 -3.07 19.58
C ILE A 8 -15.04 -1.73 19.93
N VAL A 9 -15.54 -1.09 20.99
CA VAL A 9 -14.98 0.17 21.52
C VAL A 9 -14.36 -0.11 22.89
N PHE A 10 -13.05 0.14 23.03
CA PHE A 10 -12.31 -0.14 24.25
C PHE A 10 -11.54 1.10 24.75
N ASN A 11 -11.84 1.56 25.97
CA ASN A 11 -11.22 2.75 26.57
C ASN A 11 -9.96 2.47 27.42
N GLY A 12 -9.33 1.30 27.24
CA GLY A 12 -8.17 0.84 28.03
C GLY A 12 -6.84 0.79 27.26
N VAL A 13 -5.79 0.34 27.96
CA VAL A 13 -4.40 0.22 27.47
C VAL A 13 -4.17 -1.10 26.72
N GLY A 14 -4.76 -1.23 25.53
CA GLY A 14 -4.52 -2.36 24.64
C GLY A 14 -5.77 -3.20 24.35
N LEU A 15 -5.91 -3.63 23.09
CA LEU A 15 -6.99 -4.48 22.61
C LEU A 15 -6.44 -5.51 21.63
N GLY A 16 -6.76 -6.78 21.84
CA GLY A 16 -6.67 -7.84 20.83
C GLY A 16 -8.05 -8.34 20.45
N VAL A 17 -8.26 -8.61 19.16
CA VAL A 17 -9.56 -9.01 18.61
C VAL A 17 -9.35 -10.19 17.68
N GLU A 18 -10.11 -11.26 17.89
CA GLU A 18 -10.12 -12.41 16.99
C GLU A 18 -11.56 -12.71 16.59
N ILE A 19 -11.84 -12.63 15.30
CA ILE A 19 -13.15 -12.89 14.68
C ILE A 19 -12.95 -13.94 13.59
N LEU A 20 -13.50 -15.14 13.80
CA LEU A 20 -13.32 -16.30 12.93
C LEU A 20 -14.66 -16.85 12.41
N ASN A 21 -14.69 -17.37 11.18
CA ASN A 21 -15.78 -18.18 10.61
C ASN A 21 -17.17 -17.53 10.63
N ILE A 22 -17.25 -16.22 10.38
CA ILE A 22 -18.53 -15.49 10.34
C ILE A 22 -18.65 -14.74 9.00
N VAL A 23 -19.88 -14.66 8.49
CA VAL A 23 -20.24 -13.70 7.43
C VAL A 23 -20.31 -12.33 8.09
N VAL A 24 -19.18 -11.64 8.14
CA VAL A 24 -19.06 -10.31 8.75
C VAL A 24 -19.00 -9.29 7.64
N SER A 25 -19.93 -8.36 7.63
CA SER A 25 -19.92 -7.29 6.63
C SER A 25 -19.09 -6.11 7.10
N ASN A 26 -19.18 -5.76 8.38
CA ASN A 26 -18.51 -4.59 8.95
C ASN A 26 -17.90 -4.91 10.32
N VAL A 27 -16.65 -4.49 10.52
CA VAL A 27 -15.95 -4.53 11.81
C VAL A 27 -15.41 -3.14 12.12
N VAL A 28 -15.75 -2.61 13.30
CA VAL A 28 -15.18 -1.36 13.80
C VAL A 28 -14.48 -1.63 15.13
N ILE A 29 -13.20 -1.26 15.20
CA ILE A 29 -12.34 -1.44 16.36
C ILE A 29 -11.71 -0.11 16.73
N ILE A 30 -11.97 0.37 17.95
CA ILE A 30 -11.44 1.64 18.43
C ILE A 30 -10.80 1.44 19.82
N ALA A 31 -9.54 1.82 19.96
CA ALA A 31 -8.83 1.82 21.23
C ALA A 31 -8.10 3.14 21.52
N GLY A 32 -8.18 3.60 22.77
CA GLY A 32 -7.61 4.88 23.20
C GLY A 32 -6.08 4.97 23.15
N ALA A 33 -5.36 3.84 23.22
CA ALA A 33 -3.89 3.82 23.19
C ALA A 33 -3.34 2.84 22.16
N VAL A 34 -3.64 1.55 22.28
CA VAL A 34 -3.04 0.49 21.45
C VAL A 34 -4.11 -0.46 20.94
N VAL A 35 -4.06 -0.78 19.66
CA VAL A 35 -4.71 -1.96 19.07
C VAL A 35 -3.59 -2.92 18.66
N SER A 36 -3.69 -4.19 19.04
CA SER A 36 -2.65 -5.19 18.76
C SER A 36 -3.28 -6.56 18.52
N ASN A 37 -2.80 -7.31 17.53
CA ASN A 37 -3.28 -8.68 17.27
C ASN A 37 -4.77 -8.69 16.92
N VAL A 38 -5.11 -8.05 15.81
CA VAL A 38 -6.46 -8.09 15.23
C VAL A 38 -6.45 -9.13 14.14
N VAL A 39 -7.32 -10.13 14.25
CA VAL A 39 -7.54 -11.16 13.23
C VAL A 39 -9.01 -11.17 12.85
N ILE A 40 -9.29 -10.94 11.57
CA ILE A 40 -10.64 -10.94 11.01
C ILE A 40 -10.65 -11.90 9.82
N ILE A 41 -11.44 -12.96 9.92
CA ILE A 41 -11.62 -13.94 8.85
C ILE A 41 -13.10 -13.99 8.48
N SER A 42 -13.39 -13.75 7.20
CA SER A 42 -14.73 -13.89 6.65
C SER A 42 -14.74 -14.64 5.32
N GLU A 43 -15.76 -15.44 5.06
CA GLU A 43 -15.94 -16.12 3.77
C GLU A 43 -16.47 -15.19 2.67
N ALA A 44 -16.99 -14.02 3.04
CA ALA A 44 -17.76 -13.15 2.16
C ALA A 44 -17.06 -11.80 1.92
N VAL A 45 -17.86 -10.73 1.88
CA VAL A 45 -17.42 -9.34 1.73
C VAL A 45 -17.23 -8.74 3.12
N VAL A 46 -16.05 -8.17 3.39
CA VAL A 46 -15.75 -7.51 4.67
C VAL A 46 -15.28 -6.06 4.46
N SER A 47 -15.75 -5.18 5.36
CA SER A 47 -15.22 -3.84 5.56
C SER A 47 -14.73 -3.70 7.01
N VAL A 48 -13.59 -3.06 7.20
CA VAL A 48 -12.90 -2.97 8.50
C VAL A 48 -12.45 -1.55 8.76
N VAL A 49 -12.71 -1.06 9.97
CA VAL A 49 -12.17 0.19 10.49
C VAL A 49 -11.44 -0.10 11.80
N ILE A 50 -10.16 0.24 11.88
CA ILE A 50 -9.32 0.08 13.07
C ILE A 50 -8.68 1.42 13.41
N ILE A 51 -8.92 1.92 14.62
CA ILE A 51 -8.38 3.19 15.11
C ILE A 51 -7.68 2.95 16.45
N GLY A 52 -6.37 3.20 16.49
CA GLY A 52 -5.56 3.18 17.71
C GLY A 52 -5.02 4.58 18.04
N GLY A 53 -5.08 4.97 19.31
CA GLY A 53 -4.58 6.29 19.73
C GLY A 53 -3.10 6.52 19.44
N ALA A 54 -2.23 5.55 19.73
CA ALA A 54 -0.79 5.62 19.49
C ALA A 54 -0.32 4.56 18.51
N VAL A 55 -0.71 3.29 18.71
CA VAL A 55 -0.19 2.16 17.94
C VAL A 55 -1.32 1.26 17.44
N VAL A 56 -1.21 0.82 16.19
CA VAL A 56 -1.94 -0.34 15.66
C VAL A 56 -0.92 -1.36 15.18
N SER A 57 -0.95 -2.58 15.73
CA SER A 57 0.01 -3.63 15.38
C SER A 57 -0.65 -4.97 15.08
N ASN A 58 -0.04 -5.73 14.17
CA ASN A 58 -0.41 -7.11 13.84
C ASN A 58 -1.90 -7.23 13.45
N VAL A 59 -2.26 -6.60 12.35
CA VAL A 59 -3.61 -6.68 11.78
C VAL A 59 -3.60 -7.68 10.64
N VAL A 60 -4.50 -8.66 10.70
CA VAL A 60 -4.71 -9.68 9.68
C VAL A 60 -6.18 -9.68 9.28
N ILE A 61 -6.45 -9.41 8.00
CA ILE A 61 -7.79 -9.42 7.42
C ILE A 61 -7.79 -10.39 6.25
N ILE A 62 -8.62 -11.42 6.33
CA ILE A 62 -8.74 -12.46 5.31
C ILE A 62 -10.19 -12.56 4.88
N ALA A 63 -10.45 -12.39 3.59
CA ALA A 63 -11.77 -12.55 2.98
C ALA A 63 -11.76 -13.61 1.88
N GLY A 64 -12.74 -14.52 1.91
CA GLY A 64 -12.92 -15.55 0.87
C GLY A 64 -13.24 -14.95 -0.50
N ALA A 65 -13.92 -13.81 -0.55
CA ALA A 65 -14.27 -13.14 -1.80
C ALA A 65 -13.67 -11.73 -1.91
N VAL A 66 -14.14 -10.79 -1.09
CA VAL A 66 -13.84 -9.36 -1.26
C VAL A 66 -13.51 -8.70 0.07
N VAL A 67 -12.41 -7.95 0.08
CA VAL A 67 -12.17 -6.90 1.07
C VAL A 67 -12.59 -5.57 0.43
N SER A 68 -13.72 -5.02 0.86
CA SER A 68 -14.28 -3.82 0.24
C SER A 68 -13.57 -2.56 0.71
N ASN A 69 -13.56 -2.30 2.02
CA ASN A 69 -12.93 -1.10 2.57
C ASN A 69 -12.14 -1.47 3.82
N VAL A 70 -10.88 -1.07 3.88
CA VAL A 70 -10.07 -1.18 5.09
C VAL A 70 -9.53 0.20 5.44
N VAL A 71 -9.77 0.64 6.66
CA VAL A 71 -9.20 1.88 7.20
C VAL A 71 -8.46 1.55 8.48
N ILE A 72 -7.15 1.77 8.50
CA ILE A 72 -6.30 1.57 9.67
C ILE A 72 -5.61 2.89 10.00
N ILE A 73 -5.86 3.42 11.20
CA ILE A 73 -5.33 4.70 11.64
C ILE A 73 -4.65 4.55 13.00
N ALA A 74 -3.41 5.03 13.10
CA ALA A 74 -2.69 5.16 14.36
C ALA A 74 -2.13 6.58 14.54
N GLY A 75 -2.12 7.08 15.77
CA GLY A 75 -1.51 8.37 16.08
C GLY A 75 0.00 8.42 15.87
N ALA A 76 0.71 7.29 16.01
CA ALA A 76 2.15 7.22 15.80
C ALA A 76 2.56 6.10 14.85
N VAL A 77 2.19 4.85 15.13
CA VAL A 77 2.74 3.67 14.42
C VAL A 77 1.64 2.73 13.96
N VAL A 78 1.69 2.36 12.68
CA VAL A 78 1.03 1.16 12.16
C VAL A 78 2.11 0.14 11.80
N SER A 79 2.02 -1.08 12.31
CA SER A 79 3.00 -2.14 12.05
C SER A 79 2.35 -3.48 11.73
N ASN A 80 2.86 -4.18 10.72
CA ASN A 80 2.44 -5.52 10.33
C ASN A 80 0.95 -5.58 9.99
N VAL A 81 0.60 -5.12 8.79
CA VAL A 81 -0.74 -5.23 8.23
C VAL A 81 -0.73 -6.26 7.11
N VAL A 82 -1.60 -7.26 7.20
CA VAL A 82 -1.80 -8.28 6.17
C VAL A 82 -3.27 -8.28 5.75
N ILE A 83 -3.52 -8.05 4.47
CA ILE A 83 -4.86 -8.07 3.87
C ILE A 83 -4.86 -9.05 2.71
N ILE A 84 -5.72 -10.06 2.78
CA ILE A 84 -5.82 -11.10 1.77
C ILE A 84 -7.27 -11.23 1.33
N ALA A 85 -7.52 -11.20 0.02
CA ALA A 85 -8.83 -11.47 -0.56
C ALA A 85 -8.74 -12.54 -1.66
N GLY A 86 -9.73 -13.43 -1.70
CA GLY A 86 -9.82 -14.44 -2.77
C GLY A 86 -9.98 -13.83 -4.17
N ALA A 87 -10.63 -12.67 -4.31
CA ALA A 87 -10.79 -12.00 -5.60
C ALA A 87 -10.33 -10.53 -5.57
N VAL A 88 -10.90 -9.71 -4.70
CA VAL A 88 -10.73 -8.25 -4.78
C VAL A 88 -10.41 -7.61 -3.43
N VAL A 89 -9.40 -6.75 -3.43
CA VAL A 89 -9.19 -5.73 -2.40
C VAL A 89 -9.50 -4.37 -3.03
N SER A 90 -10.57 -3.69 -2.58
CA SER A 90 -11.09 -2.52 -3.31
C SER A 90 -10.52 -1.18 -2.85
N ASN A 91 -10.60 -0.83 -1.56
CA ASN A 91 -10.03 0.40 -1.01
C ASN A 91 -9.32 0.09 0.30
N VAL A 92 -8.05 0.47 0.41
CA VAL A 92 -7.27 0.31 1.64
C VAL A 92 -6.63 1.65 1.96
N VAL A 93 -6.88 2.14 3.16
CA VAL A 93 -6.26 3.35 3.70
C VAL A 93 -5.53 2.99 4.99
N ILE A 94 -4.21 3.18 4.98
CA ILE A 94 -3.37 2.99 6.17
C ILE A 94 -2.68 4.31 6.48
N LYS A 95 -2.92 4.85 7.68
CA LYS A 95 -2.36 6.13 8.11
C LYS A 95 -1.67 6.01 9.47
N ALA A 96 -0.46 6.52 9.56
CA ALA A 96 0.27 6.68 10.80
C ALA A 96 0.84 8.09 10.95
N GLY A 97 0.84 8.63 12.17
CA GLY A 97 1.46 9.94 12.44
C GLY A 97 2.98 9.95 12.25
N ALA A 98 3.65 8.80 12.38
CA ALA A 98 5.10 8.71 12.19
C ALA A 98 5.49 7.56 11.25
N VAL A 99 5.12 6.32 11.55
CA VAL A 99 5.66 5.14 10.86
C VAL A 99 4.56 4.18 10.41
N VAL A 100 4.63 3.77 9.15
CA VAL A 100 3.95 2.56 8.65
C VAL A 100 5.02 1.52 8.31
N SER A 101 4.94 0.34 8.91
CA SER A 101 5.88 -0.75 8.63
C SER A 101 5.18 -2.05 8.26
N ASN A 102 5.75 -2.77 7.30
CA ASN A 102 5.34 -4.10 6.85
C ASN A 102 3.85 -4.16 6.47
N VAL A 103 3.53 -3.73 5.26
CA VAL A 103 2.19 -3.85 4.69
C VAL A 103 2.22 -4.89 3.58
N VAL A 104 1.36 -5.90 3.69
CA VAL A 104 1.17 -6.94 2.67
C VAL A 104 -0.29 -6.95 2.26
N ILE A 105 -0.55 -6.74 0.96
CA ILE A 105 -1.89 -6.77 0.38
C ILE A 105 -1.88 -7.73 -0.81
N ILE A 106 -2.73 -8.75 -0.76
CA ILE A 106 -2.81 -9.79 -1.79
C ILE A 106 -4.27 -9.97 -2.21
N ALA A 107 -4.51 -9.96 -3.52
CA ALA A 107 -5.81 -10.32 -4.08
C ALA A 107 -5.65 -11.32 -5.22
N GLY A 108 -6.59 -12.25 -5.34
CA GLY A 108 -6.62 -13.20 -6.46
C GLY A 108 -6.86 -12.55 -7.83
N ALA A 109 -7.39 -11.32 -7.90
CA ALA A 109 -7.58 -10.63 -9.17
C ALA A 109 -7.17 -9.16 -9.13
N VAL A 110 -7.75 -8.37 -8.22
CA VAL A 110 -7.61 -6.90 -8.24
C VAL A 110 -7.26 -6.35 -6.88
N VAL A 111 -6.24 -5.48 -6.84
CA VAL A 111 -6.00 -4.56 -5.74
C VAL A 111 -6.18 -3.13 -6.26
N SER A 112 -7.30 -2.49 -5.93
CA SER A 112 -7.53 -1.09 -6.26
C SER A 112 -7.26 -0.17 -5.07
N ASN A 113 -6.96 1.10 -5.37
CA ASN A 113 -6.95 2.22 -4.43
C ASN A 113 -6.32 1.92 -3.06
N VAL A 114 -5.06 1.48 -3.06
CA VAL A 114 -4.27 1.40 -1.83
C VAL A 114 -3.64 2.76 -1.56
N VAL A 115 -3.88 3.32 -0.38
CA VAL A 115 -3.29 4.58 0.09
C VAL A 115 -2.57 4.31 1.40
N ILE A 116 -1.26 4.52 1.42
CA ILE A 116 -0.42 4.37 2.61
C ILE A 116 0.25 5.72 2.90
N ILE A 117 0.01 6.26 4.09
CA ILE A 117 0.50 7.57 4.51
C ILE A 117 1.20 7.46 5.86
N ALA A 118 2.44 7.91 5.92
CA ALA A 118 3.18 8.07 7.17
C ALA A 118 3.75 9.49 7.28
N GLY A 119 3.75 10.04 8.50
CA GLY A 119 4.37 11.35 8.74
C GLY A 119 5.88 11.37 8.53
N ALA A 120 6.56 10.23 8.69
CA ALA A 120 8.01 10.14 8.50
C ALA A 120 8.39 8.97 7.58
N VAL A 121 8.04 7.73 7.94
CA VAL A 121 8.61 6.53 7.28
C VAL A 121 7.53 5.55 6.85
N VAL A 122 7.63 5.09 5.59
CA VAL A 122 6.95 3.87 5.12
C VAL A 122 8.01 2.82 4.78
N SER A 123 7.94 1.65 5.43
CA SER A 123 8.89 0.56 5.19
C SER A 123 8.18 -0.75 4.82
N ASN A 124 8.76 -1.47 3.85
CA ASN A 124 8.36 -2.79 3.39
C ASN A 124 6.87 -2.85 3.00
N VAL A 125 6.56 -2.45 1.77
CA VAL A 125 5.22 -2.56 1.20
C VAL A 125 5.23 -3.59 0.08
N VAL A 126 4.38 -4.60 0.19
CA VAL A 126 4.20 -5.63 -0.84
C VAL A 126 2.74 -5.66 -1.26
N ILE A 127 2.48 -5.43 -2.54
CA ILE A 127 1.13 -5.45 -3.11
C ILE A 127 1.12 -6.35 -4.34
N ILE A 128 0.26 -7.36 -4.34
CA ILE A 128 0.20 -8.39 -5.38
C ILE A 128 -1.24 -8.61 -5.83
N ALA A 129 -1.45 -8.61 -7.14
CA ALA A 129 -2.70 -9.03 -7.77
C ALA A 129 -2.44 -9.77 -9.10
N GLU A 130 -3.31 -10.72 -9.47
CA GLU A 130 -3.16 -11.41 -10.77
C GLU A 130 -3.49 -10.51 -11.97
N ALA A 131 -4.39 -9.55 -11.83
CA ALA A 131 -4.81 -8.69 -12.94
C ALA A 131 -4.32 -7.25 -12.75
N VAL A 132 -4.82 -6.52 -11.76
CA VAL A 132 -4.66 -5.05 -11.70
C VAL A 132 -4.19 -4.58 -10.32
N VAL A 133 -3.23 -3.65 -10.32
CA VAL A 133 -2.81 -2.91 -9.12
C VAL A 133 -2.82 -1.39 -9.32
N SER A 134 -3.34 -0.66 -8.32
CA SER A 134 -3.20 0.80 -8.17
C SER A 134 -2.84 1.18 -6.74
N VAL A 135 -1.83 2.03 -6.56
CA VAL A 135 -1.32 2.40 -5.23
C VAL A 135 -0.76 3.83 -5.16
N VAL A 136 -0.96 4.44 -4.00
CA VAL A 136 -0.35 5.70 -3.57
C VAL A 136 0.38 5.48 -2.23
N ILE A 137 1.65 5.84 -2.18
CA ILE A 137 2.48 5.80 -0.98
C ILE A 137 3.08 7.18 -0.75
N ILE A 138 2.86 7.72 0.45
CA ILE A 138 3.37 9.02 0.86
C ILE A 138 4.08 8.89 2.21
N ALA A 139 5.33 9.31 2.27
CA ALA A 139 6.07 9.47 3.51
C ALA A 139 6.68 10.86 3.58
N GLY A 140 6.71 11.45 4.78
CA GLY A 140 7.34 12.77 4.97
C GLY A 140 8.86 12.75 4.80
N ALA A 141 9.53 11.63 5.06
CA ALA A 141 10.98 11.49 4.94
C ALA A 141 11.38 10.31 4.04
N GLU A 142 11.00 9.08 4.36
CA GLU A 142 11.57 7.89 3.71
C GLU A 142 10.50 6.88 3.25
N VAL A 143 10.65 6.38 2.02
CA VAL A 143 10.00 5.14 1.56
C VAL A 143 11.05 4.08 1.25
N SER A 144 10.95 2.94 1.92
CA SER A 144 11.88 1.83 1.79
C SER A 144 11.18 0.54 1.38
N ASN A 145 11.74 -0.16 0.39
CA ASN A 145 11.32 -1.47 -0.09
C ASN A 145 9.85 -1.55 -0.47
N VAL A 146 9.50 -1.01 -1.62
CA VAL A 146 8.17 -1.16 -2.22
C VAL A 146 8.23 -2.19 -3.34
N VAL A 147 7.38 -3.20 -3.27
CA VAL A 147 7.19 -4.21 -4.32
C VAL A 147 5.74 -4.22 -4.75
N ILE A 148 5.50 -3.93 -6.02
CA ILE A 148 4.17 -3.89 -6.64
C ILE A 148 4.19 -4.85 -7.82
N ILE A 149 3.33 -5.87 -7.79
CA ILE A 149 3.25 -6.89 -8.82
C ILE A 149 1.81 -7.03 -9.29
N ALA A 150 1.61 -6.87 -10.60
CA ALA A 150 0.35 -7.17 -11.28
C ALA A 150 0.60 -8.12 -12.45
N GLY A 151 -0.18 -9.20 -12.54
CA GLY A 151 -0.04 -10.15 -13.67
C GLY A 151 -0.49 -9.57 -15.02
N ALA A 152 -1.27 -8.48 -15.06
CA ALA A 152 -1.60 -7.78 -16.31
C ALA A 152 -1.24 -6.30 -16.29
N VAL A 153 -1.79 -5.50 -15.37
CA VAL A 153 -1.72 -4.03 -15.42
C VAL A 153 -1.34 -3.44 -14.07
N VAL A 154 -0.29 -2.61 -14.08
CA VAL A 154 -0.04 -1.62 -13.04
C VAL A 154 -0.47 -0.26 -13.60
N SER A 155 -1.50 0.37 -13.03
CA SER A 155 -2.15 1.51 -13.70
C SER A 155 -1.82 2.89 -13.15
N ASN A 156 -1.79 3.04 -11.82
CA ASN A 156 -1.51 4.30 -11.14
C ASN A 156 -0.63 4.00 -9.95
N VAL A 157 0.64 4.39 -10.02
CA VAL A 157 1.58 4.24 -8.90
C VAL A 157 2.15 5.60 -8.58
N VAL A 158 1.84 6.10 -7.39
CA VAL A 158 2.39 7.36 -6.89
C VAL A 158 3.22 7.06 -5.66
N ILE A 159 4.49 7.47 -5.67
CA ILE A 159 5.39 7.36 -4.52
C ILE A 159 6.02 8.73 -4.27
N ILE A 160 5.79 9.26 -3.07
CA ILE A 160 6.30 10.57 -2.64
C ILE A 160 7.06 10.40 -1.32
N ALA A 161 8.32 10.80 -1.30
CA ALA A 161 9.17 10.86 -0.11
C ALA A 161 10.39 11.75 -0.37
N GLU A 162 11.07 12.22 0.68
CA GLU A 162 12.36 12.89 0.50
C GLU A 162 13.45 11.90 0.03
N ALA A 163 13.43 10.68 0.55
CA ALA A 163 14.37 9.62 0.22
C ALA A 163 13.66 8.31 -0.12
N VAL A 164 14.15 7.61 -1.15
CA VAL A 164 13.66 6.29 -1.55
C VAL A 164 14.80 5.31 -1.75
N VAL A 165 14.75 4.20 -1.03
CA VAL A 165 15.81 3.18 -1.11
C VAL A 165 15.55 2.23 -2.27
N SER A 166 14.41 1.55 -2.28
CA SER A 166 14.10 0.59 -3.33
C SER A 166 12.62 0.53 -3.69
N VAL A 167 12.35 0.51 -4.99
CA VAL A 167 11.01 0.32 -5.57
C VAL A 167 11.12 -0.66 -6.72
N VAL A 168 10.31 -1.71 -6.70
CA VAL A 168 10.16 -2.69 -7.77
C VAL A 168 8.69 -2.70 -8.20
N ILE A 169 8.47 -2.43 -9.48
CA ILE A 169 7.15 -2.50 -10.12
C ILE A 169 7.24 -3.51 -11.27
N ILE A 170 6.36 -4.50 -11.25
CA ILE A 170 6.26 -5.52 -12.29
C ILE A 170 4.82 -5.57 -12.76
N GLY A 171 4.61 -5.24 -14.03
CA GLY A 171 3.35 -5.47 -14.74
C GLY A 171 3.54 -6.53 -15.82
N GLY A 172 2.62 -7.48 -15.95
CA GLY A 172 2.71 -8.49 -17.00
C GLY A 172 2.59 -7.92 -18.41
N ALA A 173 1.66 -7.00 -18.64
CA ALA A 173 1.45 -6.38 -19.95
C ALA A 173 1.70 -4.86 -19.96
N VAL A 174 1.23 -4.15 -18.94
CA VAL A 174 1.24 -2.68 -18.92
C VAL A 174 1.69 -2.14 -17.57
N VAL A 175 2.55 -1.13 -17.60
CA VAL A 175 2.81 -0.24 -16.47
C VAL A 175 2.55 1.19 -16.92
N SER A 176 1.55 1.85 -16.35
CA SER A 176 1.17 3.22 -16.69
C SER A 176 1.11 4.14 -15.47
N ASN A 177 1.15 5.45 -15.73
CA ASN A 177 1.02 6.55 -14.77
C ASN A 177 1.81 6.33 -13.47
N VAL A 178 3.12 6.18 -13.64
CA VAL A 178 4.02 6.06 -12.50
C VAL A 178 4.61 7.43 -12.18
N VAL A 179 4.19 8.00 -11.07
CA VAL A 179 4.67 9.29 -10.56
C VAL A 179 5.56 9.06 -9.35
N ARG A 180 6.76 9.59 -9.42
CA ARG A 180 7.78 9.49 -8.39
C ARG A 180 8.32 10.88 -8.11
N ILE A 181 8.14 11.34 -6.87
CA ILE A 181 8.60 12.66 -6.45
C ILE A 181 9.54 12.45 -5.26
N PHE A 182 10.81 12.71 -5.51
CA PHE A 182 11.89 12.47 -4.57
C PHE A 182 12.65 13.76 -4.28
N GLY A 183 13.12 13.89 -3.03
CA GLY A 183 13.97 14.98 -2.61
C GLY A 183 15.43 14.74 -3.02
N ALA A 184 16.10 13.78 -2.39
CA ALA A 184 17.58 13.77 -2.35
C ALA A 184 18.26 12.41 -2.61
N VAL A 185 17.59 11.27 -2.45
CA VAL A 185 18.25 9.96 -2.55
C VAL A 185 17.35 8.92 -3.20
N VAL A 186 17.81 8.34 -4.29
CA VAL A 186 17.21 7.19 -4.96
C VAL A 186 18.30 6.16 -5.25
N SER A 187 18.21 4.95 -4.69
CA SER A 187 19.17 3.88 -5.01
C SER A 187 18.68 2.96 -6.12
N ASN A 188 17.53 2.30 -5.96
CA ASN A 188 17.06 1.29 -6.92
C ASN A 188 15.59 1.49 -7.28
N VAL A 189 15.31 1.77 -8.55
CA VAL A 189 13.94 1.80 -9.09
C VAL A 189 13.89 0.90 -10.31
N VAL A 190 13.13 -0.18 -10.22
CA VAL A 190 12.93 -1.15 -11.29
C VAL A 190 11.47 -1.11 -11.73
N SER A 191 11.25 -0.97 -13.03
CA SER A 191 9.92 -1.06 -13.63
C SER A 191 9.99 -2.00 -14.83
N ILE A 192 9.34 -3.15 -14.74
CA ILE A 192 9.30 -4.17 -15.80
C ILE A 192 7.87 -4.24 -16.32
N SER A 193 7.73 -4.20 -17.64
CA SER A 193 6.46 -4.39 -18.34
C SER A 193 6.68 -5.33 -19.51
N GLY A 194 5.78 -6.30 -19.71
CA GLY A 194 5.90 -7.20 -20.87
C GLY A 194 5.66 -6.52 -22.21
N VAL A 195 4.89 -5.41 -22.26
CA VAL A 195 4.52 -4.78 -23.54
C VAL A 195 4.67 -3.27 -23.52
N VAL A 196 4.02 -2.55 -22.58
CA VAL A 196 3.90 -1.08 -22.66
C VAL A 196 4.28 -0.41 -21.34
N VAL A 197 5.08 0.66 -21.44
CA VAL A 197 5.26 1.64 -20.36
C VAL A 197 4.82 3.01 -20.87
N SER A 198 3.89 3.65 -20.17
CA SER A 198 3.42 5.00 -20.53
C SER A 198 3.35 5.93 -19.32
N ASN A 199 3.73 7.19 -19.50
CA ASN A 199 3.72 8.25 -18.48
C ASN A 199 4.49 7.90 -17.19
N VAL A 200 5.83 7.97 -17.27
CA VAL A 200 6.68 7.95 -16.08
C VAL A 200 7.15 9.38 -15.80
N VAL A 201 6.77 9.92 -14.65
CA VAL A 201 7.21 11.23 -14.17
C VAL A 201 8.09 11.00 -12.95
N SER A 202 9.36 11.40 -13.05
CA SER A 202 10.31 11.38 -11.94
C SER A 202 10.85 12.79 -11.71
N ILE A 203 10.64 13.31 -10.51
CA ILE A 203 11.20 14.61 -10.07
C ILE A 203 12.19 14.30 -8.95
N ASP A 204 13.43 14.77 -9.10
CA ASP A 204 14.50 14.57 -8.12
C ASP A 204 15.28 15.89 -7.95
N SER A 205 15.49 16.35 -6.72
CA SER A 205 16.12 17.65 -6.45
C SER A 205 17.64 17.58 -6.28
N SER A 206 18.27 16.39 -6.21
CA SER A 206 19.74 16.27 -6.31
C SER A 206 20.28 14.84 -6.49
N PHE A 207 21.19 14.70 -7.47
CA PHE A 207 21.86 13.47 -7.91
C PHE A 207 22.81 12.87 -6.84
N ARG A 208 22.82 11.54 -6.61
CA ARG A 208 24.01 10.65 -6.38
C ARG A 208 23.63 9.15 -6.38
N LEU A 209 23.49 8.57 -7.57
CA LEU A 209 23.74 7.16 -8.00
C LEU A 209 23.01 6.99 -9.35
N PRO A 210 23.46 6.10 -10.26
CA PRO A 210 22.74 5.93 -11.52
C PRO A 210 21.34 5.39 -11.22
N VAL A 211 20.30 6.17 -11.49
CA VAL A 211 18.95 5.64 -11.65
C VAL A 211 19.00 4.69 -12.84
N VAL A 212 19.19 3.40 -12.58
CA VAL A 212 19.10 2.37 -13.61
C VAL A 212 17.63 2.14 -13.91
N LEU A 213 17.03 3.05 -14.67
CA LEU A 213 15.71 2.85 -15.24
C LEU A 213 15.85 1.81 -16.37
N ARG A 214 15.95 0.53 -16.02
CA ARG A 214 15.89 -0.57 -16.98
C ARG A 214 14.44 -0.78 -17.40
N LEU A 215 14.01 0.00 -18.38
CA LEU A 215 12.80 -0.28 -19.15
C LEU A 215 13.13 -1.44 -20.09
N VAL A 216 12.84 -2.67 -19.66
CA VAL A 216 12.84 -3.82 -20.56
C VAL A 216 11.44 -3.85 -21.18
N SER A 217 11.31 -3.36 -22.41
CA SER A 217 10.08 -3.48 -23.21
C SER A 217 10.46 -3.75 -24.66
N ASP A 218 9.75 -4.68 -25.30
CA ASP A 218 9.99 -5.03 -26.71
C ASP A 218 9.49 -3.96 -27.71
N ALA A 219 8.80 -2.91 -27.24
CA ALA A 219 8.39 -1.77 -28.05
C ALA A 219 8.34 -0.47 -27.22
N VAL A 220 9.31 0.44 -27.43
CA VAL A 220 9.37 1.72 -26.70
C VAL A 220 8.68 2.83 -27.52
N THR A 221 7.59 3.38 -27.00
CA THR A 221 7.14 4.77 -27.30
C THR A 221 7.22 5.58 -26.01
N SER A 222 8.43 5.98 -25.59
CA SER A 222 8.64 6.72 -24.35
C SER A 222 8.76 8.22 -24.60
N SER A 223 8.07 9.03 -23.78
CA SER A 223 8.44 10.42 -23.51
C SER A 223 8.95 10.50 -22.08
N VAL A 224 10.28 10.42 -21.90
CA VAL A 224 10.91 10.66 -20.59
C VAL A 224 11.15 12.16 -20.47
N VAL A 225 10.39 12.84 -19.60
CA VAL A 225 10.67 14.24 -19.25
C VAL A 225 11.50 14.26 -17.98
N ASN A 226 12.83 14.32 -18.13
CA ASN A 226 13.72 14.63 -17.02
C ASN A 226 13.74 16.15 -16.81
N GLY A 227 13.04 16.64 -15.78
CA GLY A 227 13.11 18.05 -15.36
C GLY A 227 14.09 18.22 -14.20
N SER A 228 15.19 18.96 -14.42
CA SER A 228 16.03 19.47 -13.32
C SER A 228 15.53 20.86 -12.93
N ILE A 229 15.04 21.03 -11.71
CA ILE A 229 14.77 22.36 -11.14
C ILE A 229 16.08 22.83 -10.50
N LYS A 230 16.70 23.88 -11.06
CA LYS A 230 17.82 24.55 -10.39
C LYS A 230 17.30 25.25 -9.13
N PRO A 231 17.96 25.12 -7.97
CA PRO A 231 17.59 25.91 -6.80
C PRO A 231 17.76 27.40 -7.13
N VAL A 232 16.72 28.19 -6.85
CA VAL A 232 16.76 29.65 -6.85
C VAL A 232 17.30 30.12 -5.51
#